data_AF-A0A9E5GF34-F1
#
_entry.id   AF-A0A9E5GF34-F1
#
_cell.length_a   1.000
_cell.length_b   1.000
_cell.length_c   1.000
_cell.angle_alpha   90.00
_cell.angle_beta   90.00
_cell.angle_gamma   90.00
#
_symmetry.space_group_name_H-M   'P 1'
#
loop_
_entity.id
_entity.type
_entity.pdbx_description
1 polymer ?
#
loop_
_entity_poly.entity_id
_entity_poly.type
_entity_poly.pdbx_seq_one_letter_code
_entity_poly.pdbx_strand_id
1 'polypeptide(L)' 'MTEEEILSEISIITMAIQAILNGGQSYTINSGGSTRQVTGADLNSLYTQRRNLYSELRDVQGLGGMNVSAGW' A
#
# COMPACT_ATOMS: atom_id res chain seq x y z
N MET A 1 6.50 -9.77 6.19
CA MET A 1 5.12 -9.30 6.38
C MET A 1 4.22 -10.47 6.03
N THR A 2 3.24 -10.81 6.87
CA THR A 2 2.25 -11.86 6.56
C THR A 2 1.21 -11.33 5.58
N GLU A 3 0.45 -12.22 4.95
CA GLU A 3 -0.68 -11.83 4.08
C GLU A 3 -1.65 -10.88 4.80
N GLU A 4 -2.01 -11.20 6.05
CA GLU A 4 -2.90 -10.38 6.86
C GLU A 4 -2.32 -8.99 7.15
N GLU A 5 -1.02 -8.90 7.45
CA GLU A 5 -0.33 -7.63 7.66
C GLU A 5 -0.36 -6.76 6.40
N ILE A 6 -0.09 -7.35 5.21
CA ILE A 6 -0.12 -6.64 3.93
C ILE A 6 -1.53 -6.13 3.62
N LEU A 7 -2.55 -6.96 3.81
CA LEU A 7 -3.96 -6.56 3.61
C LEU A 7 -4.37 -5.42 4.55
N SER A 8 -3.92 -5.49 5.80
CA SER A 8 -4.13 -4.42 6.78
C SER A 8 -3.47 -3.11 6.33
N GLU A 9 -2.21 -3.16 5.87
CA GLU A 9 -1.52 -1.97 5.35
C GLU A 9 -2.24 -1.36 4.13
N ILE A 10 -2.69 -2.20 3.20
CA ILE A 10 -3.45 -1.77 2.02
C ILE A 10 -4.73 -1.03 2.43
N SER A 11 -5.44 -1.55 3.43
CA SER A 11 -6.65 -0.94 3.97
C SER A 11 -6.37 0.45 4.55
N ILE A 12 -5.34 0.55 5.40
CA ILE A 12 -4.95 1.82 6.05
C ILE A 12 -4.53 2.86 5.00
N ILE A 13 -3.72 2.48 4.00
CA ILE A 13 -3.32 3.39 2.93
C ILE A 13 -4.53 3.81 2.08
N THR A 14 -5.46 2.89 1.80
CA THR A 14 -6.67 3.21 1.03
C THR A 14 -7.57 4.19 1.79
N MET A 15 -7.73 4.02 3.09
CA MET A 15 -8.44 4.98 3.94
C MET A 15 -7.74 6.35 3.97
N ALA A 16 -6.41 6.38 4.04
CA ALA A 16 -5.66 7.64 3.99
C ALA A 16 -5.88 8.39 2.67
N ILE A 17 -5.82 7.67 1.54
CA ILE A 17 -6.10 8.22 0.22
C ILE A 17 -7.53 8.78 0.16
N GLN A 18 -8.52 8.01 0.61
CA GLN A 18 -9.91 8.47 0.61
C GLN A 18 -10.13 9.69 1.52
N ALA A 19 -9.54 9.70 2.72
CA ALA A 19 -9.65 10.84 3.63
C ALA A 19 -9.09 12.12 3.00
N ILE A 20 -7.95 12.03 2.33
CA ILE A 20 -7.33 13.15 1.62
C ILE A 20 -8.19 13.58 0.43
N LEU A 21 -8.69 12.63 -0.38
CA LEU A 21 -9.56 12.92 -1.52
C LEU A 21 -10.89 13.57 -1.12
N ASN A 22 -11.42 13.25 0.05
CA ASN A 22 -12.63 13.88 0.61
C ASN A 22 -12.37 15.31 1.15
N GLY A 23 -11.17 15.86 0.95
CA GLY A 23 -10.80 17.21 1.39
C GLY A 23 -10.06 17.25 2.73
N GLY A 24 -9.63 16.09 3.25
CA GLY A 24 -8.74 16.03 4.42
C GLY A 24 -7.37 16.62 4.08
N GLN A 25 -6.92 17.62 4.85
CA GLN A 25 -5.60 18.22 4.67
C GLN A 25 -4.45 17.25 4.99
N SER A 26 -4.66 16.37 5.97
CA SER A 26 -3.70 15.34 6.36
C SER A 26 -4.39 14.14 6.99
N TYR A 27 -3.74 12.99 6.92
CA TYR A 27 -4.19 11.75 7.54
C TYR A 27 -3.03 11.10 8.28
N THR A 28 -3.30 10.56 9.45
CA THR A 28 -2.29 9.89 10.27
C THR A 28 -2.40 8.39 10.06
N ILE A 29 -1.39 7.80 9.42
CA ILE A 29 -1.26 6.37 9.22
C ILE A 29 -0.53 5.80 10.44
N ASN A 30 -1.11 4.76 11.04
CA ASN A 30 -0.44 3.96 12.06
C ASN A 30 -0.29 2.54 11.51
N SER A 31 0.94 2.14 11.16
CA SER A 31 1.25 0.81 10.64
C SER A 31 2.48 0.24 11.32
N GLY A 32 2.43 -1.03 11.75
CA GLY A 32 3.57 -1.72 12.34
C GLY A 32 4.21 -1.03 13.54
N GLY A 33 3.45 -0.24 14.31
CA GLY A 33 3.95 0.55 15.44
C GLY A 33 4.63 1.87 15.07
N SER A 34 4.67 2.24 13.79
CA SER A 34 5.12 3.54 13.32
C SER A 34 3.94 4.41 12.91
N THR A 35 3.91 5.63 13.44
CA THR A 35 2.93 6.64 13.08
C THR A 35 3.55 7.63 12.10
N ARG A 36 2.95 7.80 10.92
CA ARG A 36 3.36 8.82 9.96
C ARG A 36 2.18 9.68 9.54
N GLN A 37 2.41 10.97 9.37
CA GLN A 37 1.42 11.88 8.79
C GLN A 37 1.63 11.95 7.29
N VAL A 38 0.53 11.86 6.53
CA VAL A 38 0.52 11.98 5.07
C VAL A 38 -0.48 13.05 4.64
N THR A 39 -0.19 13.73 3.54
CA THR A 39 -0.97 14.87 3.04
C THR A 39 -1.35 14.70 1.58
N GLY A 40 -2.09 15.66 1.03
CA GLY A 40 -2.39 15.73 -0.41
C GLY A 40 -1.16 15.65 -1.31
N ALA A 41 -0.01 16.19 -0.86
CA ALA A 41 1.24 16.10 -1.62
C ALA A 41 1.77 14.66 -1.72
N ASP A 42 1.42 13.81 -0.74
CA ASP A 42 1.87 12.43 -0.65
C ASP A 42 0.96 11.45 -1.41
N LEU A 43 -0.14 11.92 -2.02
CA LEU A 43 -1.11 11.05 -2.71
C LEU A 43 -0.45 10.11 -3.72
N ASN A 44 0.47 10.64 -4.54
CA ASN A 44 1.17 9.81 -5.54
C ASN A 44 2.05 8.72 -4.87
N SER A 45 2.69 9.06 -3.75
CA SER A 45 3.46 8.10 -2.95
C SER A 45 2.56 7.04 -2.34
N LEU A 46 1.38 7.41 -1.82
CA LEU A 46 0.39 6.48 -1.27
C LEU A 46 -0.13 5.50 -2.34
N TYR A 47 -0.44 5.98 -3.55
CA TYR A 47 -0.83 5.11 -4.65
C TYR A 47 0.27 4.13 -5.04
N THR A 48 1.52 4.60 -5.09
CA THR A 48 2.69 3.76 -5.40
C THR A 48 2.90 2.70 -4.33
N GLN A 49 2.84 3.07 -3.05
CA GLN A 49 2.96 2.13 -1.94
C GLN A 49 1.84 1.08 -1.94
N ARG A 50 0.59 1.50 -2.17
CA ARG A 50 -0.53 0.55 -2.31
C ARG A 50 -0.28 -0.44 -3.44
N ARG A 51 0.24 0.02 -4.58
CA ARG A 51 0.57 -0.86 -5.72
C ARG A 51 1.68 -1.86 -5.35
N ASN A 52 2.71 -1.42 -4.65
CA ASN A 52 3.79 -2.28 -4.19
C ASN A 52 3.28 -3.34 -3.22
N LEU A 53 2.43 -2.97 -2.25
CA LEU A 53 1.80 -3.92 -1.33
C LEU A 53 0.92 -4.95 -2.05
N TYR A 54 0.17 -4.56 -3.08
CA TYR A 54 -0.56 -5.52 -3.91
C TYR A 54 0.35 -6.47 -4.69
N SER A 55 1.54 -6.01 -5.11
CA SER A 55 2.56 -6.88 -5.72
C SER A 55 3.09 -7.87 -4.68
N GLU A 56 3.44 -7.37 -3.51
CA GLU A 56 3.96 -8.17 -2.39
C GLU A 56 2.92 -9.19 -1.90
N LEU A 57 1.64 -8.82 -1.86
CA LEU A 57 0.52 -9.73 -1.59
C LEU A 57 0.47 -10.87 -2.62
N ARG A 58 0.63 -10.55 -3.91
CA ARG A 58 0.64 -11.54 -4.99
C ARG A 58 1.83 -12.49 -4.88
N ASP A 59 2.99 -11.97 -4.49
CA ASP A 59 4.20 -12.77 -4.25
C ASP A 59 4.00 -13.71 -3.05
N VAL A 60 3.42 -13.21 -1.95
CA VAL A 60 3.12 -14.00 -0.74
C VAL A 60 2.06 -15.08 -0.99
N GLN A 61 1.02 -14.77 -1.76
CA GLN A 61 -0.01 -15.75 -2.16
C GLN A 61 0.49 -16.81 -3.16
N GLY A 62 1.77 -16.75 -3.57
CA GLY A 62 2.35 -17.68 -4.54
C GLY A 62 1.79 -17.49 -5.97
N LEU A 63 0.98 -16.47 -6.19
CA LEU A 63 0.43 -16.10 -7.50
C LEU A 63 1.46 -15.35 -8.37
N GLY A 64 2.62 -15.01 -7.82
CA GLY A 64 3.77 -14.39 -8.50
C GLY A 64 4.69 -15.36 -9.25
N GLY A 65 4.45 -16.68 -9.16
CA GLY A 65 5.26 -17.71 -9.79
C GLY A 65 4.94 -17.99 -11.27
N MET A 66 4.80 -16.97 -12.13
CA MET A 66 4.91 -17.15 -13.59
C MET A 66 4.99 -15.79 -14.32
N ASN A 67 6.15 -15.14 -14.24
CA ASN A 67 6.76 -14.38 -15.33
C ASN A 67 8.16 -13.94 -14.89
N VAL A 68 9.01 -14.93 -14.57
CA VAL A 68 10.42 -14.74 -14.86
C VAL A 68 10.53 -14.68 -16.38
N SER A 69 10.85 -13.49 -16.86
CA SER A 69 11.36 -13.25 -18.21
C SER A 69 12.43 -14.32 -18.51
N ALA A 70 12.05 -15.32 -19.28
CA ALA A 70 12.92 -16.31 -19.86
C ALA A 70 12.54 -16.40 -21.34
N GLY A 71 13.29 -15.67 -22.17
CA GLY A 71 13.13 -15.72 -23.63
C GLY A 71 13.60 -14.44 -24.30
N TRP A 72 14.91 -14.39 -24.55
CA TRP A 72 15.63 -13.77 -25.68
C TRP A 72 14.83 -12.93 -26.69
#